data_AF-A0A966U0Y3-F1
#
_entry.id   AF-A0A966U0Y3-F1
#
_cell.length_a   1.000
_cell.length_b   1.000
_cell.length_c   1.000
_cell.angle_alpha   90.00
_cell.angle_beta   90.00
_cell.angle_gamma   90.00
#
_symmetry.space_group_name_H-M   'P 1'
#
loop_
_entity.id
_entity.type
_entity.pdbx_description
1 polymer ?
#
loop_
_entity_poly.entity_id
_entity_poly.type
_entity_poly.pdbx_seq_one_letter_code
_entity_poly.pdbx_strand_id
1 'polypeptide(L)'
;MKQPDRICGRAVSLSYRLLTERRRIDEYGDRMDTVFGLPAHPLFVHLPVVLVPLGFIGVLVALVRPQWKNMVTWPTLVITGLGTLGAIIASGSGEGLQEGVREGSVRSLVRDHAQSGETARTLAIVFFVVLVIVEFGPRVVTKIAAVTWWRPVAVVALIVSGATATWGVFDAGHSGAKSVWNGVTVGDDD
;
A
#
# COMPACT_ATOMS: atom_id res chain seq x y z
N MET A 1 54.93 -27.17 -33.70
CA MET A 1 53.53 -27.65 -33.58
C MET A 1 52.82 -26.80 -32.53
N LYS A 2 51.87 -25.96 -32.92
CA LYS A 2 51.25 -24.92 -32.08
C LYS A 2 49.76 -25.29 -31.91
N GLN A 3 49.33 -25.62 -30.68
CA GLN A 3 47.93 -25.96 -30.34
C GLN A 3 47.01 -24.76 -30.54
N PRO A 4 46.01 -24.79 -31.45
CA PRO A 4 45.05 -23.70 -31.65
C PRO A 4 43.61 -24.02 -31.19
N ASP A 5 43.39 -24.99 -30.32
CA ASP A 5 42.05 -25.53 -30.00
C ASP A 5 41.52 -25.19 -28.60
N ARG A 6 42.39 -24.81 -27.64
CA ARG A 6 41.98 -24.63 -26.23
C ARG A 6 41.27 -23.32 -25.89
N ILE A 7 41.34 -22.30 -26.76
CA ILE A 7 40.75 -20.97 -26.47
C ILE A 7 39.24 -20.96 -26.72
N CYS A 8 38.76 -21.67 -27.73
CA CYS A 8 37.33 -21.68 -28.11
C CYS A 8 36.47 -22.42 -27.06
N GLY A 9 36.94 -23.55 -26.52
CA GLY A 9 36.20 -24.31 -25.49
C GLY A 9 36.05 -23.58 -24.15
N ARG A 10 37.03 -22.75 -23.76
CA ARG A 10 36.95 -21.91 -22.56
C ARG A 10 35.94 -20.77 -22.71
N ALA A 11 35.88 -20.13 -23.88
CA ALA A 11 34.92 -19.05 -24.13
C ALA A 11 33.46 -19.54 -24.10
N VAL A 12 33.19 -20.72 -24.67
CA VAL A 12 31.85 -21.31 -24.68
C VAL A 12 31.41 -21.74 -23.27
N SER A 13 32.29 -22.37 -22.49
CA SER A 13 31.98 -22.75 -21.11
C SER A 13 31.82 -21.56 -20.16
N LEU A 14 32.56 -20.46 -20.38
CA LEU A 14 32.35 -19.21 -19.65
C LEU A 14 31.01 -18.58 -20.00
N SER A 15 30.67 -18.53 -21.30
CA SER A 15 29.40 -17.99 -21.77
C SER A 15 28.21 -18.80 -21.25
N TYR A 16 28.32 -20.13 -21.24
CA TYR A 16 27.29 -21.02 -20.69
C TYR A 16 27.14 -20.85 -19.17
N ARG A 17 28.25 -20.67 -18.44
CA ARG A 17 28.22 -20.32 -17.02
C ARG A 17 27.57 -18.97 -16.77
N LEU A 18 27.93 -17.93 -17.53
CA LEU A 18 27.33 -16.60 -17.38
C LEU A 18 25.83 -16.60 -17.71
N LEU A 19 25.40 -17.36 -18.72
CA LEU A 19 23.98 -17.51 -19.05
C LEU A 19 23.19 -18.28 -17.98
N THR A 20 23.80 -19.31 -17.37
CA THR A 20 23.18 -20.06 -16.27
C THR A 20 23.20 -19.30 -14.94
N GLU A 21 24.24 -18.51 -14.68
CA GLU A 21 24.32 -17.58 -13.54
C GLU A 21 23.25 -16.48 -13.69
N ARG A 22 23.13 -15.88 -14.89
CA ARG A 22 22.13 -14.84 -15.17
C ARG A 22 20.69 -15.37 -15.07
N ARG A 23 20.40 -16.55 -15.64
CA ARG A 23 19.10 -17.23 -15.44
C ARG A 23 18.80 -17.47 -13.95
N ARG A 24 19.80 -17.87 -13.15
CA ARG A 24 19.60 -18.15 -11.72
C ARG A 24 19.29 -16.90 -10.92
N ILE A 25 19.86 -15.75 -11.28
CA ILE A 25 19.60 -14.46 -10.62
C ILE A 25 18.20 -13.95 -10.99
N ASP A 26 17.80 -14.09 -12.26
CA ASP A 26 16.45 -13.75 -12.72
C ASP A 26 15.38 -14.63 -12.03
N GLU A 27 15.65 -15.93 -11.85
CA GLU A 27 14.76 -16.88 -11.14
C GLU A 27 14.71 -16.67 -9.61
N TYR A 28 15.71 -15.98 -9.03
CA TYR A 28 15.72 -15.63 -7.60
C TYR A 28 15.00 -14.30 -7.34
N GLY A 29 15.08 -13.34 -8.29
CA GLY A 29 14.27 -12.11 -8.26
C GLY A 29 12.77 -12.41 -8.34
N ASP A 30 12.36 -13.30 -9.25
CA ASP A 30 10.95 -13.69 -9.47
C ASP A 30 10.27 -14.35 -8.24
N ARG A 31 11.06 -15.04 -7.40
CA ARG A 31 10.56 -15.69 -6.17
C ARG A 31 10.31 -14.74 -5.00
N MET A 32 10.86 -13.52 -5.03
CA MET A 32 10.63 -12.52 -3.97
C MET A 32 9.41 -11.64 -4.27
N ASP A 33 8.98 -11.56 -5.54
CA ASP A 33 7.85 -10.73 -6.01
C ASP A 33 6.51 -11.48 -6.05
N THR A 34 6.52 -12.79 -5.83
CA THR A 34 5.35 -13.68 -5.93
C THR A 34 4.99 -14.30 -4.58
N VAL A 35 3.74 -14.09 -4.15
CA VAL A 35 3.16 -14.78 -2.98
C VAL A 35 2.10 -15.74 -3.54
N PHE A 36 2.32 -17.05 -3.36
CA PHE A 36 1.51 -18.13 -3.97
C PHE A 36 1.48 -18.14 -5.50
N GLY A 37 2.53 -17.65 -6.17
CA GLY A 37 2.59 -17.62 -7.65
C GLY A 37 1.74 -16.53 -8.31
N LEU A 38 1.18 -15.62 -7.51
CA LEU A 38 0.51 -14.39 -7.96
C LEU A 38 1.39 -13.20 -7.60
N PRO A 39 1.37 -12.11 -8.39
CA PRO A 39 2.05 -10.87 -8.01
C PRO A 39 1.58 -10.48 -6.61
N ALA A 40 2.51 -10.35 -5.68
CA ALA A 40 2.18 -10.12 -4.28
C ALA A 40 1.50 -8.76 -4.06
N HIS A 41 1.79 -7.82 -4.96
CA HIS A 41 1.32 -6.44 -4.93
C HIS A 41 -0.22 -6.32 -4.85
N PRO A 42 -1.03 -6.96 -5.73
CA PRO A 42 -2.48 -7.06 -5.56
C PRO A 42 -2.93 -7.49 -4.16
N LEU A 43 -2.36 -8.54 -3.56
CA LEU A 43 -2.80 -9.01 -2.25
C LEU A 43 -2.59 -7.94 -1.17
N PHE A 44 -1.47 -7.23 -1.21
CA PHE A 44 -1.15 -6.19 -0.24
C PHE A 44 -1.97 -4.91 -0.42
N VAL A 45 -2.36 -4.54 -1.65
CA VAL A 45 -3.20 -3.35 -1.88
C VAL A 45 -4.67 -3.56 -1.49
N HIS A 46 -5.18 -4.79 -1.45
CA HIS A 46 -6.54 -5.06 -1.00
C HIS A 46 -6.73 -4.80 0.50
N LEU A 47 -5.68 -5.02 1.31
CA LEU A 47 -5.72 -4.76 2.75
C LEU A 47 -6.09 -3.31 3.08
N PRO A 48 -5.32 -2.28 2.66
CA PRO A 48 -5.67 -0.90 2.95
C PRO A 48 -6.98 -0.47 2.29
N VAL A 49 -7.27 -0.97 1.08
CA VAL A 49 -8.51 -0.66 0.34
C VAL A 49 -9.77 -1.04 1.11
N VAL A 50 -9.75 -2.16 1.84
CA VAL A 50 -10.90 -2.61 2.62
C VAL A 50 -10.83 -2.11 4.07
N LEU A 51 -9.67 -2.26 4.71
CA LEU A 51 -9.55 -2.08 6.15
C LEU A 51 -9.53 -0.61 6.58
N VAL A 52 -8.97 0.31 5.80
CA VAL A 52 -8.95 1.74 6.18
C VAL A 52 -10.37 2.34 6.20
N PRO A 53 -11.20 2.16 5.14
CA PRO A 53 -12.60 2.61 5.19
C PRO A 53 -13.41 1.90 6.27
N LEU A 54 -13.18 0.59 6.48
CA LEU A 54 -13.87 -0.16 7.53
C LEU A 54 -13.51 0.33 8.93
N GLY A 55 -12.24 0.68 9.17
CA GLY A 55 -11.79 1.32 10.40
C GLY A 55 -12.48 2.67 10.62
N PHE A 56 -12.64 3.48 9.58
CA PHE A 56 -13.39 4.73 9.68
C PHE A 56 -14.87 4.51 10.02
N ILE A 57 -15.51 3.52 9.43
CA ILE A 57 -16.88 3.11 9.80
C ILE A 57 -16.95 2.70 11.28
N GLY A 58 -15.97 1.93 11.77
CA GLY A 58 -15.87 1.56 13.19
C GLY A 58 -15.83 2.78 14.12
N VAL A 59 -15.08 3.81 13.74
CA VAL A 59 -15.05 5.10 14.45
C VAL A 59 -16.42 5.78 14.43
N LEU A 60 -17.08 5.84 13.27
CA LEU A 60 -18.42 6.44 13.17
C LEU A 60 -19.46 5.71 14.03
N VAL A 61 -19.43 4.38 14.07
CA VAL A 61 -20.29 3.57 14.94
C VAL A 61 -20.03 3.90 16.41
N ALA A 62 -18.76 4.02 16.82
CA ALA A 62 -18.40 4.39 18.19
C ALA A 62 -18.88 5.80 18.58
N LEU A 63 -18.92 6.73 17.62
CA LEU A 63 -19.40 8.11 17.82
C LEU A 63 -20.93 8.18 17.92
N VAL A 64 -21.66 7.45 17.06
CA VAL A 64 -23.13 7.46 17.03
C VAL A 64 -23.74 6.63 18.16
N ARG A 65 -23.10 5.52 18.55
CA ARG A 65 -23.57 4.63 19.61
C ARG A 65 -22.53 4.50 20.73
N PRO A 66 -22.45 5.47 21.67
CA PRO A 66 -21.48 5.45 22.78
C PRO A 66 -21.58 4.17 23.64
N GLN A 67 -22.78 3.60 23.76
CA GLN A 67 -23.04 2.33 24.44
C GLN A 67 -22.22 1.15 23.87
N TRP A 68 -21.87 1.18 22.59
CA TRP A 68 -21.10 0.13 21.92
C TRP A 68 -19.61 0.43 21.87
N LYS A 69 -19.18 1.63 22.31
CA LYS A 69 -17.79 2.09 22.20
C LYS A 69 -16.79 1.03 22.68
N ASN A 70 -16.96 0.51 23.89
CA ASN A 70 -16.03 -0.47 24.46
C ASN A 70 -15.95 -1.77 23.64
N MET A 71 -17.05 -2.16 22.98
CA MET A 71 -17.11 -3.35 22.13
C MET A 71 -16.43 -3.12 20.77
N VAL A 72 -16.64 -1.94 20.17
CA VAL A 72 -16.12 -1.64 18.81
C VAL A 72 -14.72 -1.04 18.80
N THR A 73 -14.24 -0.47 19.92
CA THR A 73 -12.89 0.15 20.00
C THR A 73 -11.79 -0.83 19.61
N TRP A 74 -11.76 -2.03 20.21
CA TRP A 74 -10.71 -3.01 19.93
C TRP A 74 -10.71 -3.50 18.48
N PRO A 75 -11.85 -3.95 17.90
CA PRO A 75 -11.94 -4.27 16.49
C PRO A 75 -11.48 -3.11 15.60
N THR A 76 -11.91 -1.88 15.90
CA THR A 76 -11.57 -0.68 15.10
C THR A 76 -10.06 -0.41 15.11
N LEU A 77 -9.41 -0.51 16.27
CA LEU A 77 -7.96 -0.36 16.40
C LEU A 77 -7.20 -1.42 15.60
N VAL A 78 -7.61 -2.69 15.71
CA VAL A 78 -6.96 -3.79 15.00
C VAL A 78 -7.14 -3.64 13.49
N ILE A 79 -8.36 -3.38 13.03
CA ILE A 79 -8.68 -3.19 11.61
C ILE A 79 -7.88 -2.02 11.04
N THR A 80 -7.90 -0.86 11.71
CA THR A 80 -7.18 0.33 11.24
C THR A 80 -5.67 0.12 11.26
N GLY A 81 -5.15 -0.56 12.28
CA GLY A 81 -3.73 -0.90 12.39
C GLY A 81 -3.28 -1.84 11.26
N LEU A 82 -4.04 -2.91 10.99
CA LEU A 82 -3.76 -3.82 9.89
C LEU A 82 -3.89 -3.14 8.52
N GLY A 83 -4.88 -2.26 8.34
CA GLY A 83 -5.01 -1.46 7.12
C GLY A 83 -3.81 -0.53 6.90
N THR A 84 -3.32 0.09 7.97
CA THR A 84 -2.13 0.96 7.93
C THR A 84 -0.87 0.17 7.61
N LEU A 85 -0.67 -0.98 8.24
CA LEU A 85 0.44 -1.88 7.92
C LEU A 85 0.38 -2.35 6.46
N GLY A 86 -0.82 -2.70 5.98
CA GLY A 86 -1.06 -3.02 4.57
C GLY A 86 -0.66 -1.88 3.64
N ALA A 87 -1.01 -0.63 3.97
CA ALA A 87 -0.62 0.54 3.18
C ALA A 87 0.91 0.76 3.14
N ILE A 88 1.61 0.53 4.26
CA ILE A 88 3.07 0.64 4.32
C ILE A 88 3.73 -0.41 3.41
N ILE A 89 3.28 -1.66 3.49
CA ILE A 89 3.81 -2.76 2.68
C ILE A 89 3.49 -2.52 1.20
N ALA A 90 2.25 -2.12 0.90
CA ALA A 90 1.81 -1.84 -0.47
C ALA A 90 2.65 -0.73 -1.12
N SER A 91 2.88 0.39 -0.43
CA SER A 91 3.68 1.50 -0.96
C SER A 91 5.13 1.06 -1.24
N GLY A 92 5.76 0.35 -0.29
CA GLY A 92 7.13 -0.14 -0.46
C GLY A 92 7.29 -1.15 -1.60
N SER A 93 6.28 -1.97 -1.87
CA SER A 93 6.32 -2.92 -2.99
C SER A 93 6.19 -2.28 -4.38
N GLY A 94 5.66 -1.06 -4.47
CA GLY A 94 5.48 -0.36 -5.75
C GLY A 94 6.75 0.28 -6.30
N GLU A 95 7.72 0.61 -5.44
CA GLU A 95 8.96 1.30 -5.84
C GLU A 95 9.82 0.43 -6.77
N GLY A 96 9.93 -0.87 -6.52
CA GLY A 96 10.72 -1.80 -7.36
C GLY A 96 10.14 -2.04 -8.75
N LEU A 97 8.82 -1.89 -8.93
CA LEU A 97 8.14 -2.12 -10.21
C LEU A 97 8.28 -0.94 -11.19
N GLN A 98 8.54 0.27 -10.68
CA GLN A 98 8.72 1.47 -11.53
C GLN A 98 9.97 1.40 -12.41
N GLU A 99 10.98 0.63 -11.98
CA GLU A 99 12.24 0.46 -12.72
C GLU A 99 12.04 -0.34 -14.01
N GLY A 100 10.99 -1.16 -14.10
CA GLY A 100 10.68 -2.00 -15.27
C GLY A 100 9.85 -1.33 -16.38
N VAL A 101 9.22 -0.17 -16.12
CA VAL A 101 8.28 0.45 -17.08
C VAL A 101 9.02 1.36 -18.07
N ARG A 102 9.05 0.95 -19.35
CA ARG A 102 9.62 1.70 -20.48
C ARG A 102 8.89 3.03 -20.75
N GLU A 103 9.61 4.00 -21.30
CA GLU A 103 9.16 5.39 -21.53
C GLU A 103 7.85 5.52 -22.32
N GLY A 104 6.96 6.45 -21.91
CA GLY A 104 5.68 6.74 -22.55
C GLY A 104 4.62 7.30 -21.59
N SER A 105 3.40 7.56 -22.09
CA SER A 105 2.23 8.05 -21.31
C SER A 105 1.79 7.10 -20.18
N VAL A 106 2.11 5.81 -20.30
CA VAL A 106 1.85 4.82 -19.25
C VAL A 106 2.75 5.04 -18.03
N ARG A 107 3.99 5.52 -18.23
CA ARG A 107 4.93 5.79 -17.14
C ARG A 107 4.46 6.93 -16.23
N SER A 108 3.87 7.98 -16.79
CA SER A 108 3.29 9.07 -15.98
C SER A 108 2.12 8.58 -15.14
N LEU A 109 1.23 7.77 -15.70
CA LEU A 109 0.07 7.23 -14.95
C LEU A 109 0.49 6.28 -13.83
N VAL A 110 1.52 5.45 -14.05
CA VAL A 110 2.08 4.57 -13.02
C VAL A 110 2.74 5.39 -11.90
N ARG A 111 3.44 6.48 -12.26
CA ARG A 111 4.05 7.39 -11.28
C ARG A 111 3.00 8.14 -10.46
N ASP A 112 1.94 8.62 -11.10
CA ASP A 112 0.82 9.27 -10.43
C ASP A 112 0.15 8.31 -9.44
N HIS A 113 -0.08 7.06 -9.85
CA HIS A 113 -0.62 6.03 -8.96
C HIS A 113 0.28 5.76 -7.75
N ALA A 114 1.59 5.65 -7.95
CA ALA A 114 2.51 5.44 -6.85
C ALA A 114 2.54 6.64 -5.87
N GLN A 115 2.47 7.86 -6.40
CA GLN A 115 2.37 9.06 -5.56
C GLN A 115 1.06 9.12 -4.75
N SER A 116 -0.06 8.75 -5.38
CA SER A 116 -1.34 8.59 -4.67
C SER A 116 -1.25 7.48 -3.62
N GLY A 117 -0.55 6.38 -3.90
CA GLY A 117 -0.29 5.29 -2.94
C GLY A 117 0.49 5.73 -1.70
N GLU A 118 1.56 6.51 -1.88
CA GLU A 118 2.34 7.05 -0.76
C GLU A 118 1.53 8.09 0.06
N THR A 119 0.68 8.86 -0.62
CA THR A 119 -0.28 9.77 0.03
C THR A 119 -1.29 8.97 0.87
N ALA A 120 -1.86 7.90 0.32
CA ALA A 120 -2.78 7.01 1.02
C ALA A 120 -2.14 6.38 2.26
N ARG A 121 -0.89 5.91 2.14
CA ARG A 121 -0.09 5.40 3.26
C ARG A 121 0.08 6.44 4.36
N THR A 122 0.50 7.65 4.00
CA THR A 122 0.72 8.74 4.96
C THR A 122 -0.58 9.07 5.70
N LEU A 123 -1.70 9.20 4.97
CA LEU A 123 -3.00 9.51 5.56
C LEU A 123 -3.51 8.37 6.47
N ALA A 124 -3.30 7.10 6.09
CA ALA A 124 -3.63 5.95 6.92
C ALA A 124 -2.84 5.96 8.26
N ILE A 125 -1.53 6.27 8.21
CA ILE A 125 -0.70 6.41 9.41
C ILE A 125 -1.24 7.54 10.30
N VAL A 126 -1.54 8.71 9.73
CA VAL A 126 -2.10 9.84 10.47
C VAL A 126 -3.41 9.46 11.14
N PHE A 127 -4.33 8.80 10.41
CA PHE A 127 -5.59 8.33 10.98
C PHE A 127 -5.40 7.36 12.14
N PHE A 128 -4.52 6.36 11.99
CA PHE A 128 -4.23 5.41 13.05
C PHE A 128 -3.61 6.08 14.29
N VAL A 129 -2.66 6.99 14.10
CA VAL A 129 -2.03 7.75 15.20
C VAL A 129 -3.06 8.61 15.92
N VAL A 130 -3.91 9.34 15.18
CA VAL A 130 -5.00 10.14 15.78
C VAL A 130 -5.94 9.25 16.57
N LEU A 131 -6.33 8.09 16.03
CA LEU A 131 -7.18 7.13 16.72
C LEU A 131 -6.57 6.66 18.05
N VAL A 132 -5.28 6.29 18.04
CA VAL A 132 -4.55 5.89 19.25
C VAL A 132 -4.45 7.03 20.26
N ILE A 133 -4.13 8.26 19.82
CA ILE A 133 -4.04 9.42 20.70
C ILE A 133 -5.38 9.74 21.33
N VAL A 134 -6.47 9.72 20.55
CA VAL A 134 -7.80 10.03 21.07
C VAL A 134 -8.28 8.96 22.05
N GLU A 135 -8.01 7.70 21.78
CA GLU A 135 -8.41 6.61 22.66
C GLU A 135 -7.55 6.57 23.93
N PHE A 136 -6.22 6.58 23.82
CA PHE A 136 -5.33 6.37 24.97
C PHE A 136 -4.83 7.66 25.63
N GLY A 137 -4.84 8.80 24.94
CA GLY A 137 -4.34 10.08 25.44
C GLY A 137 -4.96 10.51 26.78
N PRO A 138 -6.29 10.51 26.94
CA PRO A 138 -6.95 10.83 28.21
C PRO A 138 -6.64 9.86 29.36
N ARG A 139 -6.24 8.62 29.04
CA ARG A 139 -5.88 7.59 30.04
C ARG A 139 -4.46 7.78 30.54
N VAL A 140 -3.55 8.23 29.69
CA VAL A 140 -2.14 8.49 30.03
C VAL A 140 -1.96 9.89 30.64
N VAL A 141 -2.66 10.89 30.09
CA VAL A 141 -2.59 12.29 30.52
C VAL A 141 -3.97 12.71 31.01
N THR A 142 -4.29 12.34 32.24
CA THR A 142 -5.63 12.55 32.85
C THR A 142 -6.09 14.00 32.86
N LYS A 143 -5.17 14.97 32.91
CA LYS A 143 -5.49 16.41 32.82
C LYS A 143 -6.18 16.79 31.51
N ILE A 144 -5.88 16.11 30.39
CA ILE A 144 -6.51 16.38 29.09
C ILE A 144 -8.00 16.03 29.13
N ALA A 145 -8.38 14.98 29.87
CA ALA A 145 -9.78 14.57 30.01
C ALA A 145 -10.65 15.64 30.70
N ALA A 146 -10.04 16.48 31.55
CA ALA A 146 -10.73 17.55 32.26
C ALA A 146 -10.95 18.81 31.41
N VAL A 147 -10.34 18.88 30.21
CA VAL A 147 -10.42 20.04 29.32
C VAL A 147 -11.68 19.96 28.47
N THR A 148 -12.57 20.96 28.59
CA THR A 148 -13.89 20.96 27.93
C THR A 148 -13.81 20.93 26.39
N TRP A 149 -12.77 21.52 25.79
CA TRP A 149 -12.58 21.53 24.33
C TRP A 149 -11.98 20.23 23.77
N TRP A 150 -11.45 19.34 24.61
CA TRP A 150 -10.79 18.13 24.14
C TRP A 150 -11.74 17.23 23.33
N ARG A 151 -12.96 17.00 23.84
CA ARG A 151 -13.94 16.12 23.18
C ARG A 151 -14.31 16.58 21.77
N PRO A 152 -14.73 17.83 21.53
CA PRO A 152 -15.04 18.28 20.17
C PRO A 152 -13.81 18.23 19.25
N VAL A 153 -12.62 18.59 19.73
CA VAL A 153 -11.39 18.50 18.92
C VAL A 153 -11.06 17.05 18.56
N ALA A 154 -11.18 16.12 19.49
CA ALA A 154 -10.96 14.70 19.24
C ALA A 154 -11.93 14.14 18.19
N VAL A 155 -13.21 14.52 18.26
CA VAL A 155 -14.22 14.11 17.26
C VAL A 155 -13.88 14.66 15.88
N VAL A 156 -13.56 15.96 15.77
CA VAL A 156 -13.19 16.58 14.50
C VAL A 156 -11.92 15.94 13.93
N ALA A 157 -10.90 15.73 14.75
CA ALA A 157 -9.65 15.09 14.34
C ALA A 157 -9.89 13.68 13.79
N LEU A 158 -10.72 12.86 14.47
CA LEU A 158 -11.09 11.52 14.01
C LEU A 158 -11.84 11.55 12.67
N ILE A 159 -12.81 12.45 12.52
CA ILE A 159 -13.61 12.56 11.29
C ILE A 159 -12.73 13.01 10.12
N VAL A 160 -11.94 14.06 10.30
CA VAL A 160 -11.08 14.61 9.25
C VAL A 160 -10.00 13.60 8.84
N SER A 161 -9.30 13.00 9.81
CA SER A 161 -8.26 12.02 9.50
C SER A 161 -8.83 10.74 8.87
N GLY A 162 -9.96 10.23 9.36
CA GLY A 162 -10.60 9.04 8.79
C GLY A 162 -11.16 9.27 7.39
N ALA A 163 -11.79 10.43 7.14
CA ALA A 163 -12.29 10.80 5.82
C ALA A 163 -11.16 11.01 4.82
N THR A 164 -10.10 11.70 5.20
CA THR A 164 -8.93 11.92 4.32
C THR A 164 -8.19 10.62 4.03
N ALA A 165 -8.01 9.72 5.01
CA ALA A 165 -7.43 8.40 4.79
C ALA A 165 -8.27 7.55 3.84
N THR A 166 -9.59 7.53 4.01
CA THR A 166 -10.52 6.84 3.10
C THR A 166 -10.45 7.41 1.68
N TRP A 167 -10.41 8.74 1.55
CA TRP A 167 -10.25 9.41 0.27
C TRP A 167 -8.91 9.08 -0.40
N GLY A 168 -7.80 9.08 0.35
CA GLY A 168 -6.47 8.77 -0.21
C GLY A 168 -6.41 7.37 -0.80
N VAL A 169 -7.01 6.39 -0.12
CA VAL A 169 -7.11 5.02 -0.61
C VAL A 169 -7.98 4.93 -1.88
N PHE A 170 -9.08 5.67 -1.93
CA PHE A 170 -9.91 5.76 -3.13
C PHE A 170 -9.15 6.40 -4.31
N ASP A 171 -8.42 7.49 -4.06
CA ASP A 171 -7.62 8.18 -5.08
C ASP A 171 -6.49 7.29 -5.63
N ALA A 172 -5.82 6.53 -4.75
CA ALA A 172 -4.86 5.50 -5.16
C ALA A 172 -5.51 4.42 -6.03
N GLY A 173 -6.69 3.92 -5.65
CA GLY A 173 -7.43 2.95 -6.47
C GLY A 173 -7.83 3.51 -7.83
N HIS A 174 -8.31 4.75 -7.88
CA HIS A 174 -8.74 5.42 -9.11
C HIS A 174 -7.58 5.69 -10.07
N SER A 175 -6.45 6.19 -9.57
CA SER A 175 -5.22 6.38 -10.36
C SER A 175 -4.65 5.04 -10.85
N GLY A 176 -4.77 3.98 -10.06
CA GLY A 176 -4.41 2.62 -10.46
C GLY A 176 -5.27 2.11 -11.61
N ALA A 177 -6.58 2.30 -11.55
CA ALA A 177 -7.47 1.95 -12.65
C ALA A 177 -7.13 2.75 -13.93
N LYS A 178 -6.81 4.04 -13.82
CA LYS A 178 -6.40 4.86 -14.97
C LYS A 178 -5.15 4.35 -15.66
N SER A 179 -4.19 3.76 -14.95
CA SER A 179 -2.96 3.25 -15.57
C SER A 179 -3.21 1.98 -16.38
N VAL A 180 -4.18 1.15 -15.97
CA VAL A 180 -4.56 -0.10 -16.65
C VAL A 180 -5.52 0.14 -17.81
N TRP A 181 -6.52 1.01 -17.63
CA TRP A 181 -7.67 1.14 -18.54
C TRP A 181 -7.58 2.30 -19.55
N ASN A 182 -6.53 3.14 -19.52
CA ASN A 182 -6.39 4.30 -20.42
C ASN A 182 -6.38 3.95 -21.92
N GLY A 183 -6.16 2.68 -22.28
CA GLY A 183 -6.12 2.20 -23.67
C GLY A 183 -7.31 1.32 -24.08
N VAL A 184 -8.32 1.14 -23.22
CA VAL A 184 -9.49 0.31 -23.52
C VAL A 184 -10.59 1.18 -24.10
N THR A 185 -10.67 1.26 -25.43
CA THR A 185 -11.87 1.71 -26.13
C THR A 185 -12.89 0.57 -26.09
N VAL A 186 -13.98 0.75 -25.35
CA VAL A 186 -15.16 -0.11 -25.54
C VAL A 186 -15.71 0.26 -26.92
N GLY A 187 -15.72 -0.70 -27.85
CA GLY A 187 -16.13 -0.43 -29.23
C GLY A 187 -17.53 0.18 -29.27
N ASP A 188 -17.62 1.38 -29.84
CA ASP A 188 -18.82 1.78 -30.56
C ASP A 188 -18.66 1.13 -31.94
N ASP A 189 -19.16 -0.11 -32.08
CA ASP A 189 -19.34 -0.74 -33.39
C ASP A 189 -20.51 -0.02 -34.10
N ASP A 190 -20.21 1.06 -34.82
CA ASP A 190 -21.04 1.64 -35.89
C ASP A 190 -20.25 1.65 -37.23
#